data_AF-A0A7W0ER20-F1
#
_entry.id   AF-A0A7W0ER20-F1
#
_cell.length_a   1.000
_cell.length_b   1.000
_cell.length_c   1.000
_cell.angle_alpha   90.00
_cell.angle_beta   90.00
_cell.angle_gamma   90.00
#
_symmetry.space_group_name_H-M   'P 1'
#
loop_
_entity.id
_entity.type
_entity.pdbx_description
1 polymer ?
#
loop_
_entity_poly.entity_id
_entity_poly.type
_entity_poly.pdbx_seq_one_letter_code
_entity_poly.pdbx_strand_id
1 'polypeptide(L)'
;STTAGTSFVFGYLGGGSLPFNEKFPGSSFILAFRALPLVLVISALSSLLFYWKILPLIVKGFSKFMQKTMRLGGAEGLGVSANIFVGMIESPLFIRPYLKDMTRSELFTLMTCGMATIAGTVMVLYASILGSLIPDVMGHILTASIISVPAAVTVSKIMIPETGKLTSGDLTSPEESVSAMDAITKGTIQGIQLLINIIAMLIVLVALVHLVNLLLGFLPQISDKKITLQLILGYAMSPVVWLMGIPWNEAFTAGSLMGTKTILNEFIAYIDMSRLAEGALSPKSLLIMTYAMCGFANLGSLGIMIGGMGTMVPQRRNEIVSLGFRSIIAGTLATCMTGAVVGILEI
;
A
#
# COMPACT_ATOMS: atom_id res chain seq x y z
N SER A 1 -5.75 20.98 -5.46
CA SER A 1 -5.03 19.79 -4.95
C SER A 1 -5.56 19.44 -3.57
N THR A 2 -5.41 18.20 -3.10
CA THR A 2 -5.78 17.82 -1.72
C THR A 2 -5.14 18.74 -0.68
N THR A 3 -3.86 19.09 -0.88
CA THR A 3 -3.12 20.02 -0.03
C THR A 3 -3.79 21.39 0.08
N ALA A 4 -4.37 21.93 -1.00
CA ALA A 4 -5.08 23.20 -0.92
C ALA A 4 -6.30 23.12 0.02
N GLY A 5 -7.04 22.01 -0.03
CA GLY A 5 -8.17 21.77 0.86
C GLY A 5 -7.73 21.54 2.31
N THR A 6 -6.72 20.71 2.54
CA THR A 6 -6.22 20.43 3.90
C THR A 6 -5.55 21.64 4.53
N SER A 7 -4.78 22.43 3.77
CA SER A 7 -4.18 23.67 4.27
C SER A 7 -5.23 24.72 4.60
N PHE A 8 -6.34 24.77 3.86
CA PHE A 8 -7.45 25.67 4.19
C PHE A 8 -8.15 25.27 5.49
N VAL A 9 -8.47 23.98 5.66
CA VAL A 9 -9.23 23.48 6.83
C VAL A 9 -8.37 23.34 8.08
N PHE A 10 -7.14 22.85 7.95
CA PHE A 10 -6.26 22.51 9.07
C PHE A 10 -5.04 23.45 9.21
N GLY A 11 -4.91 24.47 8.36
CA GLY A 11 -3.78 25.40 8.40
C GLY A 11 -2.44 24.70 8.16
N TYR A 12 -1.44 25.03 8.99
CA TYR A 12 -0.10 24.43 8.90
C TYR A 12 -0.11 22.91 9.13
N LEU A 13 -1.04 22.38 9.93
CA LEU A 13 -1.18 20.93 10.16
C LEU A 13 -1.58 20.19 8.87
N GLY A 14 -2.33 20.86 7.99
CA GLY A 14 -2.74 20.36 6.68
C GLY A 14 -1.73 20.58 5.56
N GLY A 15 -0.54 21.13 5.87
CA GLY A 15 0.50 21.45 4.89
C GLY A 15 0.58 22.92 4.48
N GLY A 16 -0.06 23.82 5.23
CA GLY A 16 0.16 25.26 5.11
C GLY A 16 1.54 25.69 5.60
N SER A 17 1.85 26.98 5.49
CA SER A 17 3.12 27.56 5.96
C SER A 17 3.33 27.31 7.45
N LEU A 18 4.49 26.76 7.82
CA LEU A 18 4.82 26.49 9.21
C LEU A 18 5.07 27.81 9.97
N PRO A 19 4.52 27.95 11.20
CA PRO A 19 4.82 29.11 12.04
C PRO A 19 6.19 28.99 12.76
N PHE A 20 6.94 27.91 12.52
CA PHE A 20 8.23 27.61 13.12
C PHE A 20 9.18 26.98 12.11
N ASN A 21 10.49 27.02 12.39
CA ASN A 21 11.49 26.36 11.58
C ASN A 21 11.49 24.85 11.80
N GLU A 22 11.52 24.10 10.71
CA GLU A 22 11.56 22.64 10.73
C GLU A 22 12.97 22.17 11.12
N LYS A 23 13.09 21.32 12.15
CA LYS A 23 14.41 20.85 12.64
C LYS A 23 15.07 19.88 11.66
N PHE A 24 14.27 19.02 11.03
CA PHE A 24 14.70 18.08 10.00
C PHE A 24 13.60 17.96 8.95
N PRO A 25 13.93 17.79 7.65
CA PRO A 25 12.95 17.68 6.58
C PRO A 25 11.87 16.63 6.91
N GLY A 26 10.60 17.03 6.83
CA GLY A 26 9.45 16.15 7.04
C GLY A 26 9.03 15.94 8.50
N SER A 27 9.72 16.52 9.49
CA SER A 27 9.31 16.45 10.90
C SER A 27 7.95 17.12 11.21
N SER A 28 7.46 17.97 10.29
CA SER A 28 6.13 18.58 10.33
C SER A 28 5.03 17.74 9.68
N PHE A 29 5.34 16.57 9.13
CA PHE A 29 4.37 15.75 8.42
C PHE A 29 3.44 15.00 9.38
N ILE A 30 2.15 15.35 9.34
CA ILE A 30 1.12 14.66 10.12
C ILE A 30 0.26 13.82 9.18
N LEU A 31 0.40 12.50 9.27
CA LEU A 31 -0.29 11.53 8.42
C LEU A 31 -1.80 11.79 8.34
N ALA A 32 -2.44 12.03 9.49
CA ALA A 32 -3.89 12.20 9.60
C ALA A 32 -4.43 13.46 8.91
N PHE A 33 -3.64 14.53 8.82
CA PHE A 33 -4.09 15.82 8.27
C PHE A 33 -3.55 16.10 6.86
N ARG A 34 -2.50 15.40 6.43
CA ARG A 34 -1.86 15.63 5.11
C ARG A 34 -2.10 14.50 4.12
N ALA A 35 -1.99 13.24 4.56
CA ALA A 35 -2.08 12.09 3.65
C ALA A 35 -3.50 11.53 3.57
N LEU A 36 -4.08 11.19 4.73
CA LEU A 36 -5.36 10.50 4.79
C LEU A 36 -6.54 11.29 4.20
N PRO A 37 -6.62 12.64 4.25
CA PRO A 37 -7.71 13.39 3.62
C PRO A 37 -7.80 13.24 2.09
N LEU A 38 -6.75 12.71 1.43
CA LEU A 38 -6.80 12.33 0.01
C LEU A 38 -7.97 11.39 -0.28
N VAL A 39 -8.30 10.50 0.66
CA VAL A 39 -9.42 9.56 0.57
C VAL A 39 -10.74 10.29 0.30
N LEU A 40 -10.97 11.46 0.94
CA LEU A 40 -12.17 12.25 0.72
C LEU A 40 -12.27 12.74 -0.73
N VAL A 41 -11.16 13.29 -1.23
CA VAL A 41 -11.07 13.84 -2.59
C VAL A 41 -11.23 12.74 -3.63
N ILE A 42 -10.58 11.59 -3.44
CA ILE A 42 -10.67 10.46 -4.38
C ILE A 42 -12.05 9.81 -4.34
N SER A 43 -12.67 9.68 -3.17
CA SER A 43 -14.04 9.16 -3.06
C SER A 43 -15.03 10.07 -3.77
N ALA A 44 -14.94 11.38 -3.57
CA ALA A 44 -15.77 12.37 -4.27
C ALA A 44 -15.54 12.36 -5.80
N LEU A 45 -14.28 12.32 -6.22
CA LEU A 45 -13.90 12.29 -7.63
C LEU A 45 -14.33 10.99 -8.30
N SER A 46 -14.17 9.85 -7.64
CA SER A 46 -14.61 8.55 -8.18
C SER A 46 -16.13 8.57 -8.41
N SER A 47 -16.92 9.00 -7.43
CA SER A 47 -18.38 9.12 -7.59
C SER A 47 -18.76 10.06 -8.73
N LEU A 48 -18.07 11.20 -8.88
CA LEU A 48 -18.30 12.14 -9.98
C LEU A 48 -17.96 11.53 -11.36
N LEU A 49 -16.82 10.85 -11.48
CA LEU A 49 -16.40 10.21 -12.72
C LEU A 49 -17.28 9.01 -13.09
N PHE A 50 -17.85 8.32 -12.11
CA PHE A 50 -18.89 7.32 -12.32
C PHE A 50 -20.18 7.93 -12.84
N TYR A 51 -20.64 9.04 -12.24
CA TYR A 51 -21.82 9.78 -12.70
C TYR A 51 -21.67 10.23 -14.16
N TRP A 52 -20.47 10.70 -14.55
CA TRP A 52 -20.16 11.06 -15.95
C TRP A 52 -19.87 9.89 -16.87
N LYS A 53 -19.91 8.64 -16.38
CA LYS A 53 -19.59 7.41 -17.13
C LYS A 53 -18.16 7.35 -17.70
N ILE A 54 -17.24 8.19 -17.19
CA ILE A 54 -15.82 8.18 -17.58
C ILE A 54 -15.14 6.92 -17.04
N LEU A 55 -15.32 6.61 -15.76
CA LEU A 55 -14.74 5.40 -15.16
C LEU A 55 -15.23 4.11 -15.83
N PRO A 56 -16.54 3.89 -16.04
CA PRO A 56 -17.03 2.75 -16.82
C PRO A 56 -16.36 2.58 -18.19
N LEU A 57 -16.14 3.68 -18.93
CA LEU A 57 -15.45 3.63 -20.23
C LEU A 57 -13.99 3.16 -20.09
N ILE A 58 -13.28 3.69 -19.08
CA ILE A 58 -11.90 3.30 -18.76
C ILE A 58 -11.83 1.83 -18.32
N VAL A 59 -12.74 1.38 -17.43
CA VAL A 59 -12.86 -0.04 -17.01
C VAL A 59 -12.99 -0.93 -18.24
N LYS A 60 -13.88 -0.57 -19.17
CA LYS A 60 -14.15 -1.37 -20.38
C LYS A 60 -12.93 -1.43 -21.31
N GLY A 61 -12.17 -0.35 -21.41
CA GLY A 61 -10.89 -0.31 -22.14
C GLY A 61 -9.83 -1.22 -21.52
N PHE A 62 -9.60 -1.09 -20.20
CA PHE A 62 -8.65 -1.92 -19.46
C PHE A 62 -9.03 -3.39 -19.46
N SER A 63 -10.32 -3.71 -19.33
CA SER A 63 -10.88 -5.07 -19.41
C SER A 63 -10.44 -5.77 -20.69
N LYS A 64 -10.58 -5.10 -21.85
CA LYS A 64 -10.17 -5.68 -23.14
C LYS A 64 -8.67 -5.93 -23.23
N PHE A 65 -7.85 -5.07 -22.64
CA PHE A 65 -6.39 -5.19 -22.67
C PHE A 65 -5.90 -6.28 -21.72
N MET A 66 -6.34 -6.25 -20.46
CA MET A 66 -5.93 -7.18 -19.39
C MET A 66 -6.50 -8.60 -19.59
N GLN A 67 -7.71 -8.74 -20.15
CA GLN A 67 -8.21 -10.07 -20.56
C GLN A 67 -7.32 -10.71 -21.62
N LYS A 68 -6.78 -9.91 -22.55
CA LYS A 68 -5.96 -10.42 -23.67
C LYS A 68 -4.54 -10.79 -23.22
N THR A 69 -3.96 -10.05 -22.29
CA THR A 69 -2.58 -10.28 -21.83
C THR A 69 -2.48 -11.22 -20.64
N MET A 70 -3.28 -11.00 -19.59
CA MET A 70 -3.15 -11.68 -18.29
C MET A 70 -4.37 -12.54 -17.92
N ARG A 71 -5.41 -12.60 -18.78
CA ARG A 71 -6.68 -13.32 -18.54
C ARG A 71 -7.38 -12.91 -17.24
N LEU A 72 -7.29 -11.63 -16.89
CA LEU A 72 -7.94 -11.04 -15.70
C LEU A 72 -9.34 -10.53 -16.02
N GLY A 73 -10.19 -10.41 -15.00
CA GLY A 73 -11.51 -9.78 -15.12
C GLY A 73 -11.41 -8.27 -15.38
N GLY A 74 -12.51 -7.66 -15.87
CA GLY A 74 -12.49 -6.25 -16.25
C GLY A 74 -12.31 -5.28 -15.08
N ALA A 75 -13.06 -5.50 -13.99
CA ALA A 75 -12.94 -4.71 -12.77
C ALA A 75 -11.61 -4.98 -12.06
N GLU A 76 -11.18 -6.25 -12.00
CA GLU A 76 -9.86 -6.64 -11.50
C GLU A 76 -8.75 -5.90 -12.24
N GLY A 77 -8.74 -5.95 -13.58
CA GLY A 77 -7.73 -5.31 -14.42
C GLY A 77 -7.65 -3.80 -14.22
N LEU A 78 -8.78 -3.10 -14.11
CA LEU A 78 -8.76 -1.67 -13.81
C LEU A 78 -8.20 -1.39 -12.41
N GLY A 79 -8.68 -2.09 -11.38
CA GLY A 79 -8.21 -1.84 -10.01
C GLY A 79 -6.71 -2.14 -9.87
N VAL A 80 -6.24 -3.25 -10.45
CA VAL A 80 -4.83 -3.60 -10.50
C VAL A 80 -4.00 -2.52 -11.20
N SER A 81 -4.48 -1.99 -12.33
CA SER A 81 -3.78 -0.94 -13.07
C SER A 81 -3.80 0.41 -12.36
N ALA A 82 -4.91 0.76 -11.70
CA ALA A 82 -5.02 1.97 -10.91
C ALA A 82 -4.04 1.98 -9.71
N ASN A 83 -3.82 0.81 -9.09
CA ASN A 83 -2.90 0.62 -7.95
C ASN A 83 -1.42 0.98 -8.26
N ILE A 84 -1.05 1.16 -9.54
CA ILE A 84 0.28 1.66 -9.92
C ILE A 84 0.47 3.12 -9.48
N PHE A 85 -0.61 3.91 -9.55
CA PHE A 85 -0.57 5.36 -9.34
C PHE A 85 -1.25 5.78 -8.04
N VAL A 86 -2.32 5.08 -7.68
CA VAL A 86 -3.11 5.35 -6.48
C VAL A 86 -2.91 4.25 -5.43
N GLY A 87 -3.24 4.57 -4.18
CA GLY A 87 -3.06 3.65 -3.07
C GLY A 87 -4.09 2.53 -3.03
N MET A 88 -3.86 1.63 -2.06
CA MET A 88 -4.62 0.42 -1.81
C MET A 88 -6.12 0.61 -1.54
N ILE A 89 -6.56 1.81 -1.17
CA ILE A 89 -7.97 2.12 -0.89
C ILE A 89 -8.58 2.85 -2.08
N GLU A 90 -7.80 3.73 -2.69
CA GLU A 90 -8.19 4.57 -3.81
C GLU A 90 -8.48 3.73 -5.05
N SER A 91 -7.69 2.68 -5.29
CA SER A 91 -7.93 1.78 -6.42
C SER A 91 -9.30 1.08 -6.35
N PRO A 92 -9.68 0.39 -5.24
CA PRO A 92 -11.01 -0.17 -5.10
C PRO A 92 -12.16 0.84 -5.24
N LEU A 93 -11.95 2.12 -4.92
CA LEU A 93 -12.98 3.16 -5.12
C LEU A 93 -13.34 3.36 -6.59
N PHE A 94 -12.41 3.18 -7.53
CA PHE A 94 -12.66 3.29 -8.97
C PHE A 94 -13.49 2.14 -9.53
N ILE A 95 -13.63 1.05 -8.79
CA ILE A 95 -14.37 -0.14 -9.18
C ILE A 95 -15.36 -0.56 -8.10
N ARG A 96 -15.69 0.32 -7.17
CA ARG A 96 -16.53 0.03 -6.00
C ARG A 96 -17.83 -0.69 -6.36
N PRO A 97 -18.59 -0.27 -7.39
CA PRO A 97 -19.80 -0.97 -7.79
C PRO A 97 -19.60 -2.44 -8.19
N TYR A 98 -18.41 -2.81 -8.67
CA TYR A 98 -18.09 -4.17 -9.09
C TYR A 98 -17.65 -5.08 -7.94
N LEU A 99 -17.17 -4.52 -6.81
CA LEU A 99 -16.60 -5.30 -5.68
C LEU A 99 -17.56 -6.37 -5.13
N LYS A 100 -18.87 -6.15 -5.24
CA LYS A 100 -19.89 -7.11 -4.81
C LYS A 100 -19.87 -8.39 -5.66
N ASP A 101 -19.67 -8.24 -6.97
CA ASP A 101 -19.82 -9.33 -7.95
C ASP A 101 -18.48 -9.97 -8.34
N MET A 102 -17.36 -9.40 -7.88
CA MET A 102 -16.02 -9.97 -8.09
C MET A 102 -15.87 -11.35 -7.45
N THR A 103 -15.12 -12.23 -8.08
CA THR A 103 -14.79 -13.54 -7.50
C THR A 103 -13.87 -13.38 -6.28
N ARG A 104 -13.68 -14.47 -5.53
CA ARG A 104 -12.73 -14.49 -4.42
C ARG A 104 -11.29 -14.25 -4.87
N SER A 105 -10.92 -14.78 -6.05
CA SER A 105 -9.57 -14.63 -6.61
C SER A 105 -9.35 -13.20 -7.12
N GLU A 106 -10.34 -12.60 -7.76
CA GLU A 106 -10.28 -11.20 -8.18
C GLU A 106 -10.17 -10.25 -6.97
N LEU A 107 -10.96 -10.49 -5.92
CA LEU A 107 -10.88 -9.72 -4.67
C LEU A 107 -9.49 -9.86 -4.02
N PHE A 108 -8.97 -11.10 -3.94
CA PHE A 108 -7.64 -11.34 -3.39
C PHE A 108 -6.53 -10.71 -4.21
N THR A 109 -6.68 -10.64 -5.53
CA THR A 109 -5.71 -10.01 -6.44
C THR A 109 -5.68 -8.49 -6.23
N LEU A 110 -6.83 -7.84 -6.07
CA LEU A 110 -6.88 -6.42 -5.69
C LEU A 110 -6.20 -6.15 -4.35
N MET A 111 -6.51 -6.97 -3.34
CA MET A 111 -5.89 -6.87 -2.02
C MET A 111 -4.37 -7.07 -2.12
N THR A 112 -3.90 -8.08 -2.85
CA THR A 112 -2.48 -8.36 -3.01
C THR A 112 -1.75 -7.23 -3.74
N CYS A 113 -2.33 -6.69 -4.82
CA CYS A 113 -1.75 -5.57 -5.54
C CYS A 113 -1.66 -4.32 -4.66
N GLY A 114 -2.70 -4.02 -3.87
CA GLY A 114 -2.66 -2.90 -2.93
C GLY A 114 -1.58 -3.05 -1.85
N MET A 115 -1.24 -4.29 -1.45
CA MET A 115 -0.14 -4.57 -0.52
C MET A 115 1.24 -4.51 -1.20
N ALA A 116 1.31 -4.77 -2.51
CA ALA A 116 2.57 -4.86 -3.25
C ALA A 116 3.03 -3.52 -3.86
N THR A 117 2.16 -2.52 -3.93
CA THR A 117 2.47 -1.19 -4.48
C THR A 117 2.42 -0.10 -3.42
N ILE A 118 2.86 1.09 -3.79
CA ILE A 118 2.70 2.31 -3.00
C ILE A 118 1.85 3.33 -3.76
N ALA A 119 1.30 4.30 -3.03
CA ALA A 119 0.61 5.43 -3.65
C ALA A 119 1.62 6.48 -4.15
N GLY A 120 1.31 7.14 -5.28
CA GLY A 120 2.11 8.28 -5.76
C GLY A 120 2.21 9.43 -4.75
N THR A 121 1.26 9.54 -3.82
CA THR A 121 1.25 10.60 -2.79
C THR A 121 2.33 10.48 -1.74
N VAL A 122 2.83 9.27 -1.48
CA VAL A 122 3.94 9.02 -0.54
C VAL A 122 5.29 8.84 -1.26
N MET A 123 5.28 8.69 -2.58
CA MET A 123 6.49 8.53 -3.40
C MET A 123 7.47 9.70 -3.23
N VAL A 124 6.98 10.95 -3.28
CA VAL A 124 7.83 12.15 -3.10
C VAL A 124 8.44 12.18 -1.70
N LEU A 125 7.70 11.74 -0.69
CA LEU A 125 8.18 11.68 0.69
C LEU A 125 9.31 10.66 0.83
N TYR A 126 9.14 9.44 0.31
CA TYR A 126 10.23 8.44 0.31
C TYR A 126 11.42 8.91 -0.52
N ALA A 127 11.18 9.59 -1.65
CA ALA A 127 12.25 10.14 -2.46
C ALA A 127 13.06 11.20 -1.71
N SER A 128 12.41 12.02 -0.88
CA SER A 128 13.11 12.99 -0.04
C SER A 128 13.95 12.36 1.08
N ILE A 129 13.56 11.18 1.58
CA ILE A 129 14.28 10.43 2.62
C ILE A 129 15.50 9.71 2.04
N LEU A 130 15.34 9.11 0.87
CA LEU A 130 16.37 8.27 0.25
C LEU A 130 17.23 8.98 -0.78
N GLY A 131 16.90 10.21 -1.17
CA GLY A 131 17.55 10.93 -2.26
C GLY A 131 19.05 11.18 -2.05
N SER A 132 19.55 11.15 -0.81
CA SER A 132 20.98 11.23 -0.51
C SER A 132 21.72 9.90 -0.60
N LEU A 133 21.00 8.77 -0.62
CA LEU A 133 21.56 7.41 -0.60
C LEU A 133 21.58 6.78 -1.98
N ILE A 134 20.57 7.07 -2.80
CA ILE A 134 20.37 6.44 -4.10
C ILE A 134 20.04 7.54 -5.12
N PRO A 135 20.82 7.65 -6.21
CA PRO A 135 20.49 8.57 -7.30
C PRO A 135 19.16 8.16 -7.95
N ASP A 136 18.39 9.14 -8.43
CA ASP A 136 17.13 8.92 -9.14
C ASP A 136 16.11 8.00 -8.41
N VAL A 137 16.09 8.05 -7.08
CA VAL A 137 15.27 7.14 -6.27
C VAL A 137 13.77 7.22 -6.58
N MET A 138 13.28 8.37 -7.05
CA MET A 138 11.90 8.51 -7.52
C MET A 138 11.59 7.61 -8.72
N GLY A 139 12.55 7.52 -9.67
CA GLY A 139 12.46 6.61 -10.81
C GLY A 139 12.48 5.15 -10.35
N HIS A 140 13.32 4.81 -9.37
CA HIS A 140 13.36 3.47 -8.78
C HIS A 140 12.03 3.09 -8.11
N ILE A 141 11.46 3.98 -7.29
CA ILE A 141 10.19 3.74 -6.58
C ILE A 141 9.01 3.60 -7.56
N LEU A 142 8.97 4.43 -8.61
CA LEU A 142 7.96 4.30 -9.67
C LEU A 142 8.11 2.96 -10.42
N THR A 143 9.34 2.62 -10.77
CA THR A 143 9.65 1.35 -11.45
C THR A 143 9.27 0.15 -10.57
N ALA A 144 9.55 0.21 -9.27
CA ALA A 144 9.15 -0.81 -8.31
C ALA A 144 7.64 -1.03 -8.31
N SER A 145 6.86 0.05 -8.30
CA SER A 145 5.38 -0.04 -8.33
C SER A 145 4.86 -0.69 -9.61
N ILE A 146 5.48 -0.41 -10.77
CA ILE A 146 5.12 -1.02 -12.05
C ILE A 146 5.45 -2.51 -12.09
N ILE A 147 6.66 -2.89 -11.66
CA ILE A 147 7.13 -4.30 -11.68
C ILE A 147 6.40 -5.14 -10.62
N SER A 148 6.02 -4.54 -9.48
CA SER A 148 5.29 -5.24 -8.42
C SER A 148 3.88 -5.67 -8.83
N VAL A 149 3.24 -5.02 -9.81
CA VAL A 149 1.91 -5.43 -10.28
C VAL A 149 1.89 -6.84 -10.89
N PRO A 150 2.68 -7.16 -11.94
CA PRO A 150 2.69 -8.52 -12.48
C PRO A 150 3.18 -9.55 -11.45
N ALA A 151 4.11 -9.19 -10.56
CA ALA A 151 4.51 -10.06 -9.45
C ALA A 151 3.33 -10.35 -8.50
N ALA A 152 2.59 -9.30 -8.10
CA ALA A 152 1.42 -9.41 -7.23
C ALA A 152 0.30 -10.25 -7.83
N VAL A 153 -0.01 -10.06 -9.12
CA VAL A 153 -0.98 -10.88 -9.83
C VAL A 153 -0.53 -12.34 -9.90
N THR A 154 0.75 -12.59 -10.16
CA THR A 154 1.30 -13.95 -10.21
C THR A 154 1.15 -14.65 -8.86
N VAL A 155 1.60 -13.99 -7.79
CA VAL A 155 1.51 -14.54 -6.43
C VAL A 155 0.06 -14.72 -6.00
N SER A 156 -0.82 -13.75 -6.29
CA SER A 156 -2.23 -13.82 -5.91
C SER A 156 -2.93 -15.00 -6.58
N LYS A 157 -2.70 -15.22 -7.88
CA LYS A 157 -3.31 -16.32 -8.63
C LYS A 157 -2.73 -17.69 -8.28
N ILE A 158 -1.48 -17.77 -7.82
CA ILE A 158 -0.91 -19.01 -7.27
C ILE A 158 -1.57 -19.33 -5.91
N MET A 159 -1.69 -18.34 -5.02
CA MET A 159 -2.21 -18.56 -3.67
C MET A 159 -3.73 -18.77 -3.64
N ILE A 160 -4.48 -18.07 -4.50
CA ILE A 160 -5.94 -18.19 -4.64
C ILE A 160 -6.29 -18.19 -6.14
N PRO A 161 -6.29 -19.38 -6.78
CA PRO A 161 -6.61 -19.53 -8.19
C PRO A 161 -8.04 -19.11 -8.54
N GLU A 162 -8.22 -18.68 -9.79
CA GLU A 162 -9.53 -18.33 -10.32
C GLU A 162 -10.38 -19.59 -10.53
N THR A 163 -11.60 -19.59 -9.99
CA THR A 163 -12.54 -20.73 -10.09
C THR A 163 -13.93 -20.29 -10.56
N GLY A 164 -14.19 -18.99 -10.64
CA GLY A 164 -15.48 -18.42 -11.03
C GLY A 164 -15.51 -17.89 -12.46
N LYS A 165 -16.66 -17.34 -12.84
CA LYS A 165 -16.78 -16.51 -14.05
C LYS A 165 -16.18 -15.14 -13.75
N LEU A 166 -15.26 -14.70 -14.60
CA LEU A 166 -14.62 -13.39 -14.50
C LEU A 166 -15.64 -12.26 -14.62
N THR A 167 -15.37 -11.15 -13.93
CA THR A 167 -16.20 -9.96 -14.02
C THR A 167 -16.14 -9.40 -15.45
N SER A 168 -17.28 -9.36 -16.14
CA SER A 168 -17.37 -8.95 -17.56
C SER A 168 -17.05 -7.47 -17.79
N GLY A 169 -16.98 -6.66 -16.72
CA GLY A 169 -16.80 -5.21 -16.80
C GLY A 169 -18.03 -4.46 -17.33
N ASP A 170 -19.12 -5.18 -17.62
CA ASP A 170 -20.42 -4.58 -17.90
C ASP A 170 -21.18 -4.48 -16.58
N LEU A 171 -21.34 -3.26 -16.06
CA LEU A 171 -22.28 -2.98 -14.97
C LEU A 171 -23.52 -2.25 -15.48
N THR A 172 -24.66 -2.75 -15.08
CA THR A 172 -25.91 -2.00 -14.92
C THR A 172 -25.82 -1.20 -13.62
N SER A 173 -25.73 0.13 -13.75
CA SER A 173 -25.51 1.11 -12.68
C SER A 173 -26.44 0.93 -11.46
N PRO A 174 -25.96 0.82 -10.21
CA PRO A 174 -26.84 0.80 -9.03
C PRO A 174 -27.09 2.15 -8.36
N GLU A 175 -26.26 3.19 -8.57
CA GLU A 175 -26.45 4.50 -7.93
C GLU A 175 -26.68 5.61 -8.96
N GLU A 176 -27.94 6.00 -9.13
CA GLU A 176 -28.30 7.24 -9.82
C GLU A 176 -28.04 8.41 -8.85
N SER A 177 -26.86 9.02 -8.95
CA SER A 177 -26.72 10.41 -8.47
C SER A 177 -27.61 11.30 -9.34
N VAL A 178 -28.36 12.21 -8.70
CA VAL A 178 -29.32 13.07 -9.40
C VAL A 178 -28.60 14.21 -10.14
N SER A 179 -27.41 14.57 -9.68
CA SER A 179 -26.56 15.59 -10.29
C SER A 179 -25.08 15.34 -10.01
N ALA A 180 -24.20 16.06 -10.70
CA ALA A 180 -22.76 16.03 -10.43
C ALA A 180 -22.43 16.44 -8.98
N MET A 181 -23.13 17.44 -8.44
CA MET A 181 -22.90 17.88 -7.06
C MET A 181 -23.43 16.86 -6.04
N ASP A 182 -24.54 16.20 -6.34
CA ASP A 182 -25.04 15.06 -5.55
C ASP A 182 -24.02 13.91 -5.53
N ALA A 183 -23.40 13.59 -6.68
CA ALA A 183 -22.35 12.58 -6.76
C ALA A 183 -21.12 12.94 -5.91
N ILE A 184 -20.65 14.19 -5.97
CA ILE A 184 -19.54 14.71 -5.14
C ILE A 184 -19.90 14.59 -3.66
N THR A 185 -21.12 14.98 -3.28
CA THR A 185 -21.56 15.01 -1.88
C THR A 185 -21.67 13.59 -1.31
N LYS A 186 -22.34 12.68 -2.03
CA LYS A 186 -22.44 11.26 -1.66
C LYS A 186 -21.07 10.62 -1.56
N GLY A 187 -20.20 10.84 -2.55
CA GLY A 187 -18.83 10.34 -2.53
C GLY A 187 -18.02 10.90 -1.36
N THR A 188 -18.20 12.17 -0.99
CA THR A 188 -17.53 12.77 0.17
C THR A 188 -17.99 12.15 1.48
N ILE A 189 -19.30 11.98 1.70
CA ILE A 189 -19.85 11.36 2.92
C ILE A 189 -19.36 9.92 3.08
N GLN A 190 -19.36 9.14 2.00
CA GLN A 190 -18.79 7.79 1.98
C GLN A 190 -17.29 7.81 2.31
N GLY A 191 -16.57 8.80 1.78
CA GLY A 191 -15.16 9.03 2.09
C GLY A 191 -14.90 9.35 3.57
N ILE A 192 -15.81 10.04 4.26
CA ILE A 192 -15.68 10.35 5.70
C ILE A 192 -15.72 9.07 6.53
N GLN A 193 -16.70 8.19 6.27
CA GLN A 193 -16.81 6.92 7.00
C GLN A 193 -15.56 6.06 6.80
N LEU A 194 -15.06 6.03 5.57
CA LEU A 194 -13.82 5.37 5.21
C LEU A 194 -12.61 5.96 5.98
N LEU A 195 -12.44 7.28 5.97
CA LEU A 195 -11.36 8.00 6.65
C LEU A 195 -11.34 7.73 8.16
N ILE A 196 -12.50 7.82 8.84
CA ILE A 196 -12.60 7.59 10.29
C ILE A 196 -12.22 6.15 10.63
N ASN A 197 -12.69 5.18 9.85
CA ASN A 197 -12.37 3.78 10.08
C ASN A 197 -10.87 3.50 9.88
N ILE A 198 -10.24 4.12 8.89
CA ILE A 198 -8.79 4.03 8.66
C ILE A 198 -8.01 4.54 9.88
N ILE A 199 -8.34 5.75 10.35
CA ILE A 199 -7.67 6.36 11.51
C ILE A 199 -7.83 5.47 12.75
N ALA A 200 -9.05 5.04 13.05
CA ALA A 200 -9.34 4.20 14.22
C ALA A 200 -8.59 2.85 14.16
N MET A 201 -8.63 2.18 13.00
CA MET A 201 -7.95 0.90 12.80
C MET A 201 -6.43 1.03 12.97
N LEU A 202 -5.81 2.11 12.46
CA LEU A 202 -4.39 2.37 12.62
C LEU A 202 -3.99 2.57 14.08
N ILE A 203 -4.74 3.39 14.82
CA ILE A 203 -4.46 3.65 16.24
C ILE A 203 -4.48 2.34 17.04
N VAL A 204 -5.55 1.55 16.88
CA VAL A 204 -5.73 0.29 17.60
C VAL A 204 -4.61 -0.68 17.26
N LEU A 205 -4.30 -0.84 15.98
CA LEU A 205 -3.32 -1.83 15.55
C LEU A 205 -1.90 -1.48 16.01
N VAL A 206 -1.48 -0.22 15.91
CA VAL A 206 -0.17 0.22 16.40
C VAL A 206 -0.07 0.05 17.92
N ALA A 207 -1.14 0.37 18.66
CA ALA A 207 -1.20 0.16 20.10
C ALA A 207 -1.06 -1.33 20.47
N LEU A 208 -1.73 -2.24 19.74
CA LEU A 208 -1.62 -3.69 19.96
C LEU A 208 -0.20 -4.21 19.69
N VAL A 209 0.43 -3.76 18.60
CA VAL A 209 1.84 -4.09 18.31
C VAL A 209 2.75 -3.64 19.44
N HIS A 210 2.56 -2.42 19.94
CA HIS A 210 3.35 -1.91 21.06
C HIS A 210 3.14 -2.73 22.35
N LEU A 211 1.89 -3.10 22.65
CA LEU A 211 1.56 -3.96 23.78
C LEU A 211 2.26 -5.33 23.68
N VAL A 212 2.24 -5.94 22.50
CA VAL A 212 2.95 -7.21 22.28
C VAL A 212 4.46 -7.04 22.47
N ASN A 213 5.05 -5.95 21.99
CA ASN A 213 6.47 -5.65 22.22
C ASN A 213 6.81 -5.46 23.70
N LEU A 214 5.92 -4.85 24.49
CA LEU A 214 6.10 -4.75 25.95
C LEU A 214 6.09 -6.14 26.60
N LEU A 215 5.17 -7.02 26.18
CA LEU A 215 5.09 -8.38 26.69
C LEU A 215 6.33 -9.21 26.31
N LEU A 216 6.80 -9.10 25.07
CA LEU A 216 8.03 -9.76 24.61
C LEU A 216 9.27 -9.22 25.34
N GLY A 217 9.24 -7.97 25.79
CA GLY A 217 10.32 -7.36 26.56
C GLY A 217 10.59 -8.00 27.93
N PHE A 218 9.68 -8.84 28.45
CA PHE A 218 9.91 -9.63 29.67
C PHE A 218 10.75 -10.90 29.43
N LEU A 219 10.92 -11.32 28.18
CA LEU A 219 11.75 -12.47 27.83
C LEU A 219 13.25 -12.13 27.91
N PRO A 220 14.12 -13.14 28.10
CA PRO A 220 15.56 -12.93 28.09
C PRO A 220 16.02 -12.31 26.77
N GLN A 221 17.00 -11.41 26.86
CA GLN A 221 17.50 -10.69 25.70
C GLN A 221 18.18 -11.64 24.71
N ILE A 222 18.04 -11.33 23.42
CA ILE A 222 18.74 -12.04 22.33
C ILE A 222 19.78 -11.06 21.78
N SER A 223 21.05 -11.45 21.83
CA SER A 223 22.18 -10.63 21.37
C SER A 223 22.18 -9.22 22.00
N ASP A 224 21.99 -9.15 23.33
CA ASP A 224 21.93 -7.91 24.13
C ASP A 224 20.81 -6.92 23.72
N LYS A 225 19.82 -7.39 22.97
CA LYS A 225 18.65 -6.60 22.54
C LYS A 225 17.37 -7.18 23.14
N LYS A 226 16.47 -6.27 23.55
CA LYS A 226 15.10 -6.65 23.94
C LYS A 226 14.39 -7.29 22.76
N ILE A 227 13.64 -8.36 23.02
CA ILE A 227 12.85 -9.03 22.00
C ILE A 227 11.68 -8.13 21.60
N THR A 228 11.56 -7.89 20.29
CA THR A 228 10.43 -7.19 19.67
C THR A 228 9.94 -7.99 18.47
N LEU A 229 8.70 -7.73 18.02
CA LEU A 229 8.17 -8.33 16.81
C LEU A 229 9.03 -8.00 15.58
N GLN A 230 9.59 -6.78 15.53
CA GLN A 230 10.50 -6.37 14.47
C GLN A 230 11.78 -7.22 14.47
N LEU A 231 12.35 -7.51 15.65
CA LEU A 231 13.55 -8.34 15.77
C LEU A 231 13.28 -9.79 15.34
N ILE A 232 12.14 -10.35 15.78
CA ILE A 232 11.74 -11.72 15.43
C ILE A 232 11.54 -11.83 13.91
N LEU A 233 10.78 -10.92 13.31
CA LEU A 233 10.64 -10.89 11.85
C LEU A 233 11.95 -10.55 11.15
N GLY A 234 12.84 -9.78 11.78
CA GLY A 234 14.18 -9.49 11.26
C GLY A 234 14.97 -10.76 10.99
N TYR A 235 15.05 -11.65 12.00
CA TYR A 235 15.66 -12.96 11.85
C TYR A 235 14.94 -13.85 10.84
N ALA A 236 13.59 -13.84 10.83
CA ALA A 236 12.81 -14.64 9.88
C ALA A 236 12.99 -14.17 8.43
N MET A 237 13.19 -12.86 8.22
CA MET A 237 13.39 -12.26 6.90
C MET A 237 14.85 -12.30 6.43
N SER A 238 15.84 -12.51 7.32
CA SER A 238 17.25 -12.66 6.92
C SER A 238 17.49 -13.71 5.82
N PRO A 239 16.99 -14.95 5.92
CA PRO A 239 17.13 -15.92 4.83
C PRO A 239 16.36 -15.50 3.57
N VAL A 240 15.23 -14.81 3.71
CA VAL A 240 14.43 -14.33 2.57
C VAL A 240 15.19 -13.27 1.78
N VAL A 241 15.76 -12.26 2.45
CA VAL A 241 16.53 -11.21 1.78
C VAL A 241 17.86 -11.74 1.24
N TRP A 242 18.43 -12.78 1.86
CA TRP A 242 19.58 -13.49 1.29
C TRP A 242 19.22 -14.17 -0.05
N LEU A 243 18.05 -14.82 -0.13
CA LEU A 243 17.54 -15.38 -1.40
C LEU A 243 17.27 -14.31 -2.47
N MET A 244 17.08 -13.05 -2.09
CA MET A 244 16.93 -11.92 -3.01
C MET A 244 18.29 -11.42 -3.56
N GLY A 245 19.41 -11.93 -3.07
CA GLY A 245 20.76 -11.56 -3.52
C GLY A 245 21.54 -10.68 -2.55
N ILE A 246 21.06 -10.48 -1.31
CA ILE A 246 21.81 -9.73 -0.28
C ILE A 246 22.89 -10.64 0.35
N PRO A 247 24.15 -10.17 0.48
CA PRO A 247 25.20 -10.92 1.17
C PRO A 247 24.83 -11.31 2.60
N TRP A 248 25.24 -12.51 3.05
CA TRP A 248 24.82 -13.03 4.37
C TRP A 248 25.25 -12.12 5.54
N ASN A 249 26.41 -11.47 5.43
CA ASN A 249 26.89 -10.48 6.41
C ASN A 249 25.99 -9.23 6.52
N GLU A 250 25.21 -8.92 5.48
CA GLU A 250 24.26 -7.80 5.43
C GLU A 250 22.81 -8.25 5.69
N ALA A 251 22.54 -9.55 5.59
CA ALA A 251 21.19 -10.12 5.61
C ALA A 251 20.43 -9.88 6.92
N PHE A 252 21.11 -9.78 8.06
CA PHE A 252 20.45 -9.44 9.31
C PHE A 252 19.99 -7.97 9.35
N THR A 253 20.82 -7.04 8.88
CA THR A 253 20.48 -5.63 8.77
C THR A 253 19.30 -5.43 7.82
N ALA A 254 19.39 -6.01 6.61
CA ALA A 254 18.32 -5.96 5.62
C ALA A 254 17.04 -6.67 6.09
N GLY A 255 17.16 -7.84 6.73
CA GLY A 255 16.04 -8.56 7.31
C GLY A 255 15.33 -7.75 8.38
N SER A 256 16.09 -7.05 9.24
CA SER A 256 15.54 -6.16 10.27
C SER A 256 14.71 -5.02 9.67
N LEU A 257 15.14 -4.44 8.55
CA LEU A 257 14.36 -3.44 7.81
C LEU A 257 13.04 -4.04 7.29
N MET A 258 13.05 -5.26 6.74
CA MET A 258 11.81 -5.95 6.33
C MET A 258 10.89 -6.25 7.53
N GLY A 259 11.47 -6.57 8.69
CA GLY A 259 10.73 -6.76 9.94
C GLY A 259 10.05 -5.47 10.40
N THR A 260 10.78 -4.35 10.43
CA THR A 260 10.21 -3.01 10.68
C THR A 260 9.10 -2.69 9.67
N LYS A 261 9.35 -2.92 8.39
CA LYS A 261 8.39 -2.66 7.32
C LYS A 261 7.08 -3.44 7.53
N THR A 262 7.17 -4.72 7.85
CA THR A 262 6.00 -5.61 7.95
C THR A 262 5.19 -5.35 9.23
N ILE A 263 5.87 -5.08 10.36
CA ILE A 263 5.20 -4.83 11.65
C ILE A 263 4.67 -3.40 11.74
N LEU A 264 5.48 -2.42 11.38
CA LEU A 264 5.15 -1.00 11.52
C LEU A 264 4.66 -0.42 10.20
N ASN A 265 5.57 -0.16 9.27
CA ASN A 265 5.31 0.28 7.89
C ASN A 265 6.64 0.56 7.16
N GLU A 266 6.54 0.66 5.84
CA GLU A 266 7.63 1.00 4.93
C GLU A 266 8.20 2.41 5.15
N PHE A 267 7.40 3.38 5.60
CA PHE A 267 7.89 4.74 5.90
C PHE A 267 8.96 4.74 6.99
N ILE A 268 8.70 4.06 8.12
CA ILE A 268 9.66 3.94 9.22
C ILE A 268 10.87 3.12 8.76
N ALA A 269 10.65 2.05 7.98
CA ALA A 269 11.75 1.25 7.45
C ALA A 269 12.68 2.07 6.54
N TYR A 270 12.16 2.99 5.73
CA TYR A 270 12.99 3.90 4.93
C TYR A 270 13.76 4.92 5.77
N ILE A 271 13.17 5.43 6.86
CA ILE A 271 13.89 6.30 7.81
C ILE A 271 15.00 5.51 8.52
N ASP A 272 14.73 4.28 8.94
CA ASP A 272 15.73 3.43 9.58
C ASP A 272 16.87 3.11 8.60
N MET A 273 16.54 2.81 7.34
CA MET A 273 17.52 2.62 6.27
C MET A 273 18.35 3.88 6.04
N SER A 274 17.73 5.07 6.07
CA SER A 274 18.45 6.33 5.85
C SER A 274 19.37 6.74 7.00
N ARG A 275 19.26 6.08 8.15
CA ARG A 275 20.06 6.31 9.36
C ARG A 275 21.11 5.23 9.59
N LEU A 276 21.22 4.25 8.71
CA LEU A 276 22.25 3.24 8.79
C LEU A 276 23.64 3.87 8.68
N ALA A 277 24.62 3.29 9.37
CA ALA A 277 26.01 3.69 9.22
C ALA A 277 26.48 3.46 7.78
N GLU A 278 27.41 4.31 7.32
CA GLU A 278 28.01 4.15 6.01
C GLU A 278 28.66 2.76 5.88
N GLY A 279 28.37 2.06 4.77
CA GLY A 279 28.84 0.69 4.54
C GLY A 279 28.06 -0.42 5.25
N ALA A 280 26.99 -0.12 6.01
CA ALA A 280 26.14 -1.15 6.63
C ALA A 280 25.37 -2.01 5.60
N LEU A 281 25.09 -1.44 4.43
CA LEU A 281 24.57 -2.13 3.25
C LEU A 281 25.40 -1.67 2.04
N SER A 282 25.76 -2.61 1.16
CA SER A 282 26.38 -2.26 -0.12
C SER A 282 25.42 -1.44 -1.00
N PRO A 283 25.91 -0.69 -2.01
CA PRO A 283 25.05 0.01 -2.96
C PRO A 283 24.02 -0.90 -3.64
N LYS A 284 24.43 -2.13 -3.97
CA LYS A 284 23.55 -3.16 -4.53
C LYS A 284 22.45 -3.57 -3.53
N SER A 285 22.82 -3.80 -2.26
CA SER A 285 21.84 -4.15 -1.22
C SER A 285 20.87 -3.01 -0.93
N LEU A 286 21.33 -1.75 -0.92
CA LEU A 286 20.46 -0.56 -0.79
C LEU A 286 19.44 -0.50 -1.92
N LEU A 287 19.87 -0.79 -3.15
CA LEU A 287 18.97 -0.81 -4.30
C LEU A 287 17.95 -1.96 -4.19
N ILE A 288 18.39 -3.19 -3.91
CA ILE A 288 17.50 -4.34 -3.68
C ILE A 288 16.46 -4.01 -2.59
N MET A 289 16.91 -3.45 -1.47
CA MET A 289 16.05 -3.12 -0.33
C MET A 289 15.05 -2.00 -0.64
N THR A 290 15.43 -1.02 -1.47
CA THR A 290 14.52 0.01 -1.96
C THR A 290 13.35 -0.61 -2.72
N TYR A 291 13.59 -1.60 -3.57
CA TYR A 291 12.50 -2.29 -4.28
C TYR A 291 11.74 -3.26 -3.37
N ALA A 292 12.45 -3.99 -2.49
CA ALA A 292 11.87 -4.97 -1.57
C ALA A 292 10.89 -4.36 -0.57
N MET A 293 11.19 -3.15 -0.08
CA MET A 293 10.38 -2.44 0.89
C MET A 293 9.28 -1.58 0.24
N CYS A 294 9.34 -1.38 -1.08
CA CYS A 294 8.39 -0.56 -1.84
C CYS A 294 7.03 -1.27 -2.00
N GLY A 295 6.26 -1.33 -0.91
CA GLY A 295 4.88 -1.76 -0.92
C GLY A 295 4.24 -1.67 0.46
N PHE A 296 2.92 -1.50 0.49
CA PHE A 296 2.15 -1.33 1.72
C PHE A 296 1.90 -2.61 2.52
N ALA A 297 2.51 -3.76 2.21
CA ALA A 297 2.30 -5.01 2.95
C ALA A 297 2.83 -4.91 4.39
N ASN A 298 1.95 -4.51 5.31
CA ASN A 298 2.20 -4.37 6.73
C ASN A 298 0.89 -4.47 7.53
N LEU A 299 0.99 -4.60 8.85
CA LEU A 299 -0.19 -4.75 9.72
C LEU A 299 -1.07 -3.49 9.71
N GLY A 300 -0.50 -2.29 9.70
CA GLY A 300 -1.26 -1.03 9.61
C GLY A 300 -2.16 -0.99 8.38
N SER A 301 -1.57 -1.24 7.21
CA SER A 301 -2.26 -1.36 5.92
C SER A 301 -3.32 -2.45 5.91
N LEU A 302 -3.14 -3.56 6.64
CA LEU A 302 -4.20 -4.56 6.79
C LEU A 302 -5.43 -3.98 7.50
N GLY A 303 -5.22 -3.21 8.57
CA GLY A 303 -6.30 -2.49 9.25
C GLY A 303 -7.01 -1.51 8.31
N ILE A 304 -6.23 -0.75 7.54
CA ILE A 304 -6.71 0.16 6.49
C ILE A 304 -7.55 -0.59 5.44
N MET A 305 -7.07 -1.73 4.94
CA MET A 305 -7.72 -2.53 3.89
C MET A 305 -9.05 -3.09 4.36
N ILE A 306 -9.05 -3.70 5.55
CA ILE A 306 -10.26 -4.29 6.15
C ILE A 306 -11.28 -3.20 6.45
N GLY A 307 -10.86 -2.10 7.06
CA GLY A 307 -11.73 -0.95 7.32
C GLY A 307 -12.27 -0.37 6.01
N GLY A 308 -11.41 -0.23 5.01
CA GLY A 308 -11.75 0.41 3.76
C GLY A 308 -12.65 -0.42 2.86
N MET A 309 -12.18 -1.56 2.39
CA MET A 309 -12.98 -2.45 1.56
C MET A 309 -14.21 -2.97 2.31
N GLY A 310 -14.13 -3.16 3.63
CA GLY A 310 -15.27 -3.54 4.45
C GLY A 310 -16.38 -2.49 4.52
N THR A 311 -16.06 -1.20 4.41
CA THR A 311 -17.10 -0.15 4.24
C THR A 311 -17.63 -0.07 2.82
N MET A 312 -16.81 -0.34 1.81
CA MET A 312 -17.21 -0.28 0.41
C MET A 312 -18.17 -1.41 0.03
N VAL A 313 -17.96 -2.60 0.58
CA VAL A 313 -18.75 -3.82 0.35
C VAL A 313 -18.99 -4.57 1.67
N PRO A 314 -19.91 -4.06 2.53
CA PRO A 314 -20.15 -4.61 3.87
C PRO A 314 -20.54 -6.10 3.87
N GLN A 315 -21.25 -6.56 2.84
CA GLN A 315 -21.72 -7.95 2.72
C GLN A 315 -20.57 -8.95 2.56
N ARG A 316 -19.40 -8.52 2.07
CA ARG A 316 -18.21 -9.36 1.91
C ARG A 316 -17.13 -9.12 2.96
N ARG A 317 -17.44 -8.36 4.02
CA ARG A 317 -16.45 -8.02 5.07
C ARG A 317 -15.76 -9.25 5.66
N ASN A 318 -16.51 -10.34 5.92
CA ASN A 318 -15.93 -11.57 6.48
C ASN A 318 -14.93 -12.23 5.54
N GLU A 319 -15.21 -12.19 4.23
CA GLU A 319 -14.30 -12.70 3.21
C GLU A 319 -13.02 -11.87 3.15
N ILE A 320 -13.13 -10.53 3.13
CA ILE A 320 -12.00 -9.59 3.16
C ILE A 320 -11.13 -9.85 4.40
N VAL A 321 -11.73 -9.99 5.57
CA VAL A 321 -10.99 -10.28 6.82
C VAL A 321 -10.26 -11.63 6.70
N SER A 322 -10.91 -12.67 6.15
CA SER A 322 -10.29 -13.99 5.97
C SER A 322 -9.10 -13.99 5.01
N LEU A 323 -9.09 -13.05 4.05
CA LEU A 323 -8.03 -12.88 3.06
C LEU A 323 -6.91 -11.95 3.53
N GLY A 324 -7.15 -11.14 4.56
CA GLY A 324 -6.29 -10.05 4.96
C GLY A 324 -4.86 -10.46 5.34
N PHE A 325 -4.68 -11.48 6.18
CA PHE A 325 -3.33 -11.94 6.51
C PHE A 325 -2.61 -12.56 5.30
N ARG A 326 -3.36 -13.26 4.44
CA ARG A 326 -2.82 -13.82 3.19
C ARG A 326 -2.37 -12.72 2.24
N SER A 327 -3.04 -11.56 2.21
CA SER A 327 -2.65 -10.45 1.33
C SER A 327 -1.36 -9.77 1.79
N ILE A 328 -1.06 -9.73 3.10
CA ILE A 328 0.26 -9.28 3.59
C ILE A 328 1.35 -10.20 3.06
N ILE A 329 1.18 -11.53 3.21
CA ILE A 329 2.16 -12.51 2.73
C ILE A 329 2.35 -12.37 1.22
N ALA A 330 1.24 -12.36 0.48
CA ALA A 330 1.26 -12.26 -0.98
C ALA A 330 1.93 -10.96 -1.45
N GLY A 331 1.61 -9.82 -0.83
CA GLY A 331 2.22 -8.53 -1.15
C GLY A 331 3.71 -8.48 -0.80
N THR A 332 4.10 -9.07 0.33
CA THR A 332 5.52 -9.16 0.72
C THR A 332 6.31 -10.05 -0.24
N LEU A 333 5.76 -11.19 -0.64
CA LEU A 333 6.38 -12.05 -1.65
C LEU A 333 6.50 -11.33 -2.99
N ALA A 334 5.49 -10.56 -3.40
CA ALA A 334 5.55 -9.76 -4.62
C ALA A 334 6.66 -8.70 -4.58
N THR A 335 6.80 -7.95 -3.48
CA THR A 335 7.90 -6.97 -3.37
C THR A 335 9.27 -7.65 -3.23
N CYS A 336 9.35 -8.81 -2.58
CA CYS A 336 10.56 -9.63 -2.56
C CYS A 336 10.96 -10.12 -3.96
N MET A 337 9.99 -10.54 -4.79
CA MET A 337 10.24 -10.89 -6.19
C MET A 337 10.76 -9.68 -6.97
N THR A 338 10.16 -8.51 -6.78
CA THR A 338 10.65 -7.26 -7.41
C THR A 338 12.09 -6.94 -7.00
N GLY A 339 12.42 -7.05 -5.70
CA GLY A 339 13.79 -6.84 -5.21
C GLY A 339 14.78 -7.88 -5.76
N ALA A 340 14.36 -9.15 -5.89
CA ALA A 340 15.19 -10.20 -6.49
C ALA A 340 15.45 -9.96 -7.99
N VAL A 341 14.46 -9.47 -8.74
CA VAL A 341 14.65 -9.06 -10.15
C VAL A 341 15.70 -7.97 -10.25
N VAL A 342 15.65 -6.97 -9.38
CA VAL A 342 16.66 -5.91 -9.32
C VAL A 342 18.02 -6.45 -8.89
N GLY A 343 18.08 -7.43 -7.98
CA GLY A 343 19.33 -8.08 -7.59
C GLY A 343 20.03 -8.83 -8.73
N ILE A 344 19.28 -9.26 -9.76
CA ILE A 344 19.81 -9.88 -10.98
C ILE A 344 20.31 -8.82 -11.97
N LEU A 345 19.64 -7.68 -12.06
CA LEU A 345 20.03 -6.59 -12.93
C LEU A 345 21.29 -5.92 -12.35
N GLU A 346 22.43 -6.09 -13.02
CA GLU A 346 23.67 -5.37 -12.71
C GLU A 346 23.50 -3.89 -13.11
N ILE A 347 22.85 -3.11 -12.24
CA ILE A 347 22.79 -1.64 -12.31
C ILE A 347 23.81 -1.09 -11.32
#